data_AF-A0A258B5D1-F1
#
_entry.id   AF-A0A258B5D1-F1
#
_cell.length_a   1.000
_cell.length_b   1.000
_cell.length_c   1.000
_cell.angle_alpha   90.00
_cell.angle_beta   90.00
_cell.angle_gamma   90.00
#
_symmetry.space_group_name_H-M   'P 1'
#
loop_
_entity.id
_entity.type
_entity.pdbx_description
1 polymer ?
#
loop_
_entity_poly.entity_id
_entity_poly.type
_entity_poly.pdbx_seq_one_letter_code
_entity_poly.pdbx_strand_id
1 'polypeptide(L)'
;MMLHIPEVLSTDQLIDIRAVLKGADWQDGAATAGPQAVQVKHNRQLPADAPQSQILAEMVTKALKAHPLFISAALPHIVLTPRFNAYEGGGHYGNHVDSAIHFDPLKNISVRTDVSCTVFLNDPEDYDGGELIVEDTYGAHEVKLKSGDAILYPSTSLHRVEPV
;
A
#
# COMPACT_ATOMS: atom_id res chain seq x y z
N MET A 1 8.31 -0.46 -15.00
CA MET A 1 6.98 -1.01 -15.32
C MET A 1 6.03 -0.47 -14.28
N MET A 2 5.03 0.29 -14.69
CA MET A 2 4.01 0.84 -13.81
C MET A 2 2.66 0.46 -14.39
N LEU A 3 1.86 -0.29 -13.62
CA LEU A 3 0.65 -0.94 -14.13
C LEU A 3 -0.53 -0.68 -13.21
N HIS A 4 -1.55 -0.02 -13.75
CA HIS A 4 -2.87 0.11 -13.14
C HIS A 4 -3.65 -1.20 -13.31
N ILE A 5 -4.22 -1.68 -12.21
CA ILE A 5 -5.05 -2.88 -12.13
C ILE A 5 -6.41 -2.44 -11.57
N PRO A 6 -7.45 -2.30 -12.42
CA PRO A 6 -8.75 -1.83 -11.96
C PRO A 6 -9.49 -2.91 -11.17
N GLU A 7 -10.40 -2.48 -10.28
CA GLU A 7 -11.41 -3.33 -9.64
C GLU A 7 -10.85 -4.57 -8.93
N VAL A 8 -9.68 -4.44 -8.28
CA VAL A 8 -9.10 -5.51 -7.45
C VAL A 8 -10.03 -5.86 -6.30
N LEU A 9 -10.61 -4.85 -5.65
CA LEU A 9 -11.63 -5.03 -4.61
C LEU A 9 -13.01 -4.67 -5.15
N SER A 10 -14.00 -5.50 -4.85
CA SER A 10 -15.40 -5.19 -5.15
C SER A 10 -15.93 -4.09 -4.21
N THR A 11 -17.04 -3.47 -4.60
CA THR A 11 -17.76 -2.50 -3.76
C THR A 11 -18.11 -3.07 -2.37
N ASP A 12 -18.57 -4.32 -2.30
CA ASP A 12 -18.90 -4.98 -1.03
C ASP A 12 -17.66 -5.17 -0.15
N GLN A 13 -16.54 -5.60 -0.74
CA GLN A 13 -15.26 -5.72 -0.01
C GLN A 13 -14.77 -4.37 0.50
N LEU A 14 -14.91 -3.29 -0.29
CA LEU A 14 -14.56 -1.94 0.13
C LEU A 14 -15.42 -1.48 1.31
N ILE A 15 -16.73 -1.76 1.30
CA ILE A 15 -17.64 -1.44 2.41
C ILE A 15 -17.19 -2.15 3.68
N ASP A 16 -16.93 -3.46 3.61
CA ASP A 16 -16.50 -4.27 4.74
C ASP A 16 -15.15 -3.79 5.30
N ILE A 17 -14.17 -3.55 4.42
CA ILE A 17 -12.85 -3.05 4.81
C ILE A 17 -12.97 -1.71 5.52
N ARG A 18 -13.70 -0.75 4.94
CA ARG A 18 -13.88 0.59 5.52
C ARG A 18 -14.63 0.54 6.85
N ALA A 19 -15.62 -0.36 7.00
CA ALA A 19 -16.35 -0.53 8.25
C ALA A 19 -15.43 -1.00 9.39
N VAL A 20 -14.53 -1.95 9.12
CA VAL A 20 -13.52 -2.41 10.09
C VAL A 20 -12.51 -1.29 10.40
N LEU A 21 -12.02 -0.58 9.39
CA LEU A 21 -11.02 0.49 9.55
C LEU A 21 -11.56 1.70 10.34
N LYS A 22 -12.86 1.97 10.30
CA LYS A 22 -13.50 3.08 11.04
C LYS A 22 -13.38 2.93 12.56
N GLY A 23 -13.35 1.70 13.07
CA GLY A 23 -13.21 1.40 14.49
C GLY A 23 -11.79 1.03 14.91
N ALA A 24 -10.81 1.18 14.01
CA ALA A 24 -9.48 0.66 14.22
C ALA A 24 -8.60 1.60 15.07
N ASP A 25 -7.73 1.00 15.88
CA ASP A 25 -6.75 1.71 16.69
C ASP A 25 -5.52 2.07 15.86
N TRP A 26 -5.60 3.21 15.17
CA TRP A 26 -4.55 3.74 14.32
C TRP A 26 -3.36 4.24 15.15
N GLN A 27 -2.14 3.86 14.78
CA GLN A 27 -0.91 4.28 15.44
C GLN A 27 -0.06 5.16 14.52
N ASP A 28 0.92 5.86 15.09
CA ASP A 28 1.93 6.59 14.32
C ASP A 28 2.71 5.61 13.42
N GLY A 29 2.64 5.83 12.12
CA GLY A 29 3.26 4.95 11.14
C GLY A 29 4.77 5.13 11.01
N ALA A 30 5.39 6.13 11.64
CA ALA A 30 6.84 6.28 11.70
C ALA A 30 7.50 5.03 12.30
N ALA A 31 6.86 4.38 13.28
CA ALA A 31 7.37 3.18 13.96
C ALA A 31 7.62 1.97 13.04
N THR A 32 7.08 1.98 11.82
CA THR A 32 7.13 0.83 10.90
C THR A 32 7.96 1.05 9.65
N ALA A 33 8.56 2.23 9.53
CA ALA A 33 9.44 2.60 8.44
C ALA A 33 10.87 2.06 8.65
N GLY A 34 11.56 1.76 7.55
CA GLY A 34 13.00 1.49 7.60
C GLY A 34 13.79 2.74 8.04
N PRO A 35 15.07 2.60 8.41
CA PRO A 35 15.87 3.68 8.98
C PRO A 35 15.95 4.95 8.11
N GLN A 36 15.89 4.81 6.78
CA GLN A 36 15.91 5.93 5.85
C GLN A 36 14.54 6.61 5.73
N ALA A 37 13.47 5.82 5.80
CA ALA A 37 12.10 6.27 5.57
C ALA A 37 11.45 6.90 6.80
N VAL A 38 11.85 6.51 8.01
CA VAL A 38 11.23 6.99 9.26
C VAL A 38 11.31 8.51 9.42
N GLN A 39 12.35 9.14 8.88
CA GLN A 39 12.55 10.59 8.98
C GLN A 39 11.60 11.41 8.09
N VAL A 40 10.97 10.76 7.11
CA VAL A 40 10.13 11.43 6.10
C VAL A 40 8.71 10.88 6.07
N LYS A 41 8.34 10.01 7.02
CA LYS A 41 7.03 9.38 7.08
C LYS A 41 6.20 10.02 8.19
N HIS A 42 5.13 10.70 7.80
CA HIS A 42 4.14 11.28 8.69
C HIS A 42 2.75 10.78 8.31
N ASN A 43 2.38 9.61 8.82
CA ASN A 43 1.08 9.00 8.53
C ASN A 43 0.59 8.17 9.72
N ARG A 44 -0.61 7.63 9.61
CA ARG A 44 -1.09 6.59 10.53
C ARG A 44 -1.02 5.22 9.88
N GLN A 45 -0.74 4.20 10.67
CA GLN A 45 -0.76 2.81 10.22
C GLN A 45 -1.48 1.93 11.24
N LEU A 46 -2.21 0.95 10.73
CA LEU A 46 -2.82 -0.09 11.55
C LEU A 46 -1.74 -1.05 12.07
N PRO A 47 -1.72 -1.42 13.36
CA PRO A 47 -0.68 -2.30 13.91
C PRO A 47 -0.68 -3.66 13.22
N ALA A 48 0.50 -4.14 12.79
CA ALA A 48 0.60 -5.36 11.99
C ALA A 48 0.14 -6.62 12.74
N ASP A 49 0.21 -6.61 14.07
CA ASP A 49 -0.22 -7.69 14.96
C ASP A 49 -1.70 -7.59 15.38
N ALA A 50 -2.39 -6.50 15.05
CA ALA A 50 -3.80 -6.35 15.38
C ALA A 50 -4.68 -7.39 14.65
N PRO A 51 -5.67 -8.01 15.31
CA PRO A 51 -6.54 -9.01 14.69
C PRO A 51 -7.23 -8.51 13.41
N GLN A 52 -7.71 -7.26 13.41
CA GLN A 52 -8.30 -6.63 12.24
C GLN A 52 -7.32 -6.53 11.06
N SER A 53 -6.04 -6.26 11.31
CA SER A 53 -5.03 -6.18 10.24
C SER A 53 -4.91 -7.49 9.49
N GLN A 54 -4.93 -8.62 10.22
CA GLN A 54 -4.77 -9.94 9.63
C GLN A 54 -5.97 -10.30 8.74
N ILE A 55 -7.19 -10.03 9.21
CA ILE A 55 -8.42 -10.28 8.47
C ILE A 55 -8.45 -9.45 7.17
N LEU A 56 -8.16 -8.15 7.27
CA LEU A 56 -8.15 -7.27 6.12
C LEU A 56 -7.02 -7.62 5.14
N ALA A 57 -5.83 -7.95 5.66
CA ALA A 57 -4.69 -8.38 4.87
C ALA A 57 -4.98 -9.66 4.08
N GLU A 58 -5.68 -10.63 4.68
CA GLU A 58 -6.11 -11.85 4.00
C GLU A 58 -7.10 -11.54 2.88
N MET A 59 -8.09 -10.67 3.14
CA MET A 59 -9.07 -10.25 2.14
C MET A 59 -8.41 -9.62 0.91
N VAL A 60 -7.51 -8.66 1.12
CA VAL A 60 -6.77 -7.99 0.04
C VAL A 60 -5.84 -8.97 -0.69
N THR A 61 -5.13 -9.82 0.05
CA THR A 61 -4.23 -10.83 -0.55
C THR A 61 -5.00 -11.81 -1.42
N LYS A 62 -6.18 -12.27 -0.99
CA LYS A 62 -7.05 -13.16 -1.75
C LYS A 62 -7.56 -12.50 -3.01
N ALA A 63 -7.99 -11.24 -2.93
CA ALA A 63 -8.47 -10.46 -4.06
C ALA A 63 -7.38 -10.29 -5.13
N LEU A 64 -6.17 -9.86 -4.72
CA LEU A 64 -5.01 -9.76 -5.62
C LEU A 64 -4.68 -11.09 -6.30
N LYS A 65 -4.61 -12.19 -5.52
CA LYS A 65 -4.29 -13.53 -6.07
C LYS A 65 -5.37 -14.09 -7.00
N ALA A 66 -6.61 -13.63 -6.87
CA ALA A 66 -7.69 -14.01 -7.79
C ALA A 66 -7.69 -13.18 -9.08
N HIS A 67 -7.00 -12.03 -9.11
CA HIS A 67 -7.03 -11.11 -10.24
C HIS A 67 -6.04 -11.51 -11.36
N PRO A 68 -6.51 -11.89 -12.57
CA PRO A 68 -5.64 -12.44 -13.62
C PRO A 68 -4.52 -11.49 -14.06
N LEU A 69 -4.81 -10.19 -14.17
CA LEU A 69 -3.81 -9.19 -14.55
C LEU A 69 -2.69 -9.06 -13.50
N PHE A 70 -3.03 -9.17 -12.21
CA PHE A 70 -2.04 -9.14 -11.13
C PHE A 70 -1.14 -10.37 -11.20
N ILE A 71 -1.73 -11.56 -11.37
CA ILE A 71 -0.96 -12.81 -11.51
C ILE A 71 -0.02 -12.74 -12.70
N SER A 72 -0.50 -12.28 -13.86
CA SER A 72 0.33 -12.20 -15.07
C SER A 72 1.43 -11.14 -14.98
N ALA A 73 1.20 -10.02 -14.30
CA ALA A 73 2.16 -8.92 -14.21
C ALA A 73 3.18 -9.11 -13.07
N ALA A 74 2.74 -9.58 -11.91
CA ALA A 74 3.58 -9.72 -10.72
C ALA A 74 4.23 -11.10 -10.57
N LEU A 75 3.64 -12.16 -11.17
CA LEU A 75 4.06 -13.56 -11.03
C LEU A 75 4.41 -13.92 -9.57
N PRO A 76 3.48 -13.70 -8.62
CA PRO A 76 3.81 -13.60 -7.21
C PRO A 76 4.26 -14.95 -6.64
N HIS A 77 5.53 -15.05 -6.24
CA HIS A 77 5.99 -16.18 -5.41
C HIS A 77 5.53 -16.02 -3.95
N ILE A 78 5.72 -14.82 -3.39
CA ILE A 78 5.31 -14.46 -2.03
C ILE A 78 4.66 -13.07 -2.08
N VAL A 79 3.52 -12.92 -1.41
CA VAL A 79 2.89 -11.62 -1.14
C VAL A 79 3.12 -11.34 0.35
N LEU A 80 3.88 -10.28 0.65
CA LEU A 80 4.03 -9.77 2.02
C LEU A 80 2.66 -9.40 2.58
N THR A 81 2.45 -9.56 3.88
CA THR A 81 1.18 -9.19 4.53
C THR A 81 0.88 -7.71 4.24
N PRO A 82 -0.25 -7.40 3.56
CA PRO A 82 -0.64 -6.01 3.30
C PRO A 82 -0.72 -5.20 4.59
N ARG A 83 -0.24 -3.95 4.52
CA ARG A 83 -0.35 -2.97 5.61
C ARG A 83 -1.34 -1.88 5.23
N PHE A 84 -2.02 -1.33 6.22
CA PHE A 84 -3.07 -0.32 6.03
C PHE A 84 -2.60 1.03 6.56
N ASN A 85 -2.52 2.02 5.68
CA ASN A 85 -2.06 3.37 5.99
C ASN A 85 -3.19 4.37 5.83
N ALA A 86 -3.17 5.44 6.62
CA ALA A 86 -4.04 6.59 6.47
C ALA A 86 -3.20 7.88 6.50
N TYR A 87 -3.50 8.80 5.58
CA TYR A 87 -2.88 10.12 5.46
C TYR A 87 -3.97 11.17 5.64
N GLU A 88 -3.76 12.12 6.54
CA GLU A 88 -4.68 13.23 6.82
C GLU A 88 -3.91 14.40 7.45
N GLY A 89 -4.42 15.63 7.32
CA GLY A 89 -3.92 16.79 8.06
C GLY A 89 -2.47 17.17 7.74
N GLY A 90 -2.07 17.08 6.47
CA GLY A 90 -0.69 17.24 5.99
C GLY A 90 0.15 15.96 6.07
N GLY A 91 -0.49 14.82 6.36
CA GLY A 91 0.17 13.52 6.38
C GLY A 91 0.76 13.16 5.02
N HIS A 92 2.00 12.69 4.99
CA HIS A 92 2.76 12.39 3.78
C HIS A 92 3.78 11.28 4.02
N TYR A 93 4.41 10.83 2.95
CA TYR A 93 5.59 9.97 3.02
C TYR A 93 6.58 10.43 1.96
N GLY A 94 7.61 11.17 2.39
CA GLY A 94 8.58 11.78 1.49
C GLY A 94 9.41 10.77 0.69
N ASN A 95 10.25 11.30 -0.18
CA ASN A 95 11.07 10.53 -1.12
C ASN A 95 11.86 9.43 -0.42
N HIS A 96 11.61 8.18 -0.82
CA HIS A 96 12.32 7.00 -0.33
C HIS A 96 12.32 5.89 -1.37
N VAL A 97 13.16 4.88 -1.11
CA VAL A 97 13.15 3.59 -1.81
C VAL A 97 12.86 2.53 -0.76
N ASP A 98 12.06 1.52 -1.12
CA ASP A 98 11.75 0.41 -0.21
C ASP A 98 13.02 -0.39 0.12
N SER A 99 13.04 -1.02 1.30
CA SER A 99 14.16 -1.91 1.64
C SER A 99 14.15 -3.11 0.70
N ALA A 100 15.32 -3.50 0.18
CA ALA A 100 15.44 -4.62 -0.76
C ALA A 100 15.01 -5.98 -0.16
N ILE A 101 15.08 -6.11 1.18
CA ILE A 101 14.62 -7.27 1.93
C ILE A 101 13.66 -6.78 3.02
N HIS A 102 12.44 -7.32 3.05
CA HIS A 102 11.45 -7.07 4.09
C HIS A 102 11.19 -8.33 4.91
N PHE A 103 11.10 -8.17 6.23
CA PHE A 103 10.67 -9.22 7.14
C PHE A 103 9.15 -9.13 7.37
N ASP A 104 8.44 -10.23 7.15
CA ASP A 104 7.02 -10.40 7.49
C ASP A 104 6.93 -11.11 8.85
N PRO A 105 6.58 -10.41 9.94
CA PRO A 105 6.58 -10.99 11.28
C PRO A 105 5.48 -12.04 11.47
N LEU A 106 4.36 -11.94 10.74
CA LEU A 106 3.26 -12.90 10.87
C LEU A 106 3.61 -14.24 10.20
N LYS A 107 4.29 -14.18 9.06
CA LYS A 107 4.75 -15.36 8.32
C LYS A 107 6.13 -15.86 8.78
N ASN A 108 6.85 -15.04 9.56
CA ASN A 108 8.23 -15.28 9.99
C ASN A 108 9.18 -15.58 8.82
N ILE A 109 9.12 -14.75 7.77
CA ILE A 109 9.93 -14.88 6.55
C ILE A 109 10.57 -13.55 6.16
N SER A 110 11.75 -13.63 5.54
CA SER A 110 12.37 -12.50 4.84
C SER A 110 12.19 -12.66 3.34
N VAL A 111 11.72 -11.62 2.67
CA VAL A 111 11.35 -11.63 1.25
C VAL A 111 12.07 -10.52 0.53
N ARG A 112 12.60 -10.81 -0.66
CA ARG A 112 13.12 -9.78 -1.57
C ARG A 112 11.94 -9.01 -2.17
N THR A 113 12.00 -7.69 -2.12
CA THR A 113 10.97 -6.79 -2.64
C THR A 113 11.22 -6.51 -4.11
N ASP A 114 10.58 -7.32 -4.98
CA ASP A 114 10.69 -7.15 -6.42
C ASP A 114 9.76 -6.04 -6.94
N VAL A 115 8.52 -6.03 -6.46
CA VAL A 115 7.47 -5.08 -6.84
C VAL A 115 6.68 -4.63 -5.61
N SER A 116 6.28 -3.36 -5.62
CA SER A 116 5.41 -2.73 -4.64
C SER A 116 4.02 -2.55 -5.25
N CYS A 117 2.99 -2.68 -4.41
CA CYS A 117 1.59 -2.61 -4.82
C CYS A 117 0.81 -1.77 -3.81
N THR A 118 0.09 -0.76 -4.29
CA THR A 118 -0.87 0.02 -3.50
C THR A 118 -2.27 -0.29 -3.99
N VAL A 119 -3.16 -0.71 -3.09
CA VAL A 119 -4.60 -0.84 -3.36
C VAL A 119 -5.30 0.36 -2.71
N PHE A 120 -6.04 1.14 -3.49
CA PHE A 120 -6.67 2.36 -3.03
C PHE A 120 -7.98 2.04 -2.30
N LEU A 121 -8.18 2.62 -1.12
CA LEU A 121 -9.36 2.39 -0.28
C LEU A 121 -10.29 3.59 -0.21
N ASN A 122 -9.92 4.73 -0.78
CA ASN A 122 -10.72 5.95 -0.86
C ASN A 122 -10.76 6.42 -2.31
N ASP A 123 -11.86 7.06 -2.70
CA ASP A 123 -11.95 7.62 -4.04
C ASP A 123 -11.11 8.90 -4.13
N PRO A 124 -10.49 9.20 -5.29
CA PRO A 124 -9.55 10.30 -5.42
C PRO A 124 -10.21 11.67 -5.19
N GLU A 125 -11.54 11.75 -5.31
CA GLU A 125 -12.33 12.96 -5.04
C GLU A 125 -12.61 13.17 -3.53
N ASP A 126 -12.35 12.18 -2.67
CA ASP A 126 -12.62 12.27 -1.23
C ASP A 126 -11.51 13.02 -0.45
N TYR A 127 -10.40 13.35 -1.10
CA TYR A 127 -9.25 13.98 -0.46
C TYR A 127 -8.45 14.85 -1.45
N ASP A 128 -7.91 15.96 -0.96
CA ASP A 128 -6.96 16.79 -1.72
C ASP A 128 -5.54 16.24 -1.54
N GLY A 129 -4.68 16.40 -2.55
CA GLY A 129 -3.31 15.88 -2.51
C GLY A 129 -3.24 14.34 -2.42
N GLY A 130 -2.24 13.82 -1.71
CA GLY A 130 -2.09 12.37 -1.48
C GLY A 130 -1.71 11.56 -2.72
N GLU A 131 -1.25 12.20 -3.78
CA GLU A 131 -0.79 11.52 -4.98
C GLU A 131 0.44 10.67 -4.65
N LEU A 132 0.44 9.43 -5.10
CA LEU A 132 1.63 8.60 -5.11
C LEU A 132 2.47 9.01 -6.33
N ILE A 133 3.62 9.62 -6.07
CA ILE A 133 4.61 9.92 -7.10
C ILE A 133 5.62 8.80 -7.15
N VAL A 134 5.79 8.20 -8.33
CA VAL A 134 6.80 7.16 -8.59
C VAL A 134 7.74 7.64 -9.68
N GLU A 135 9.04 7.66 -9.39
CA GLU A 135 10.09 8.03 -10.33
C GLU A 135 10.74 6.76 -10.91
N ASP A 136 10.88 6.74 -12.22
CA ASP A 136 11.63 5.74 -12.95
C ASP A 136 12.58 6.39 -13.97
N THR A 137 13.28 5.57 -14.75
CA THR A 137 14.23 6.05 -15.76
C THR A 137 13.61 6.97 -16.81
N TYR A 138 12.28 6.94 -16.98
CA TYR A 138 11.56 7.68 -18.01
C TYR A 138 10.81 8.91 -17.47
N GLY A 139 10.84 9.15 -16.16
CA GLY A 139 10.27 10.35 -15.54
C GLY A 139 9.57 10.08 -14.22
N ALA A 140 8.76 11.05 -13.81
CA ALA A 140 7.90 10.94 -12.64
C ALA A 140 6.45 10.68 -13.09
N HIS A 141 5.79 9.76 -12.40
CA HIS A 141 4.41 9.35 -12.66
C HIS A 141 3.57 9.64 -11.41
N GLU A 142 2.48 10.37 -11.60
CA GLU A 142 1.53 10.72 -10.55
C GLU A 142 0.35 9.73 -10.55
N VAL A 143 -0.02 9.21 -9.37
CA VAL A 143 -1.07 8.21 -9.23
C VAL A 143 -2.05 8.56 -8.12
N LYS A 144 -3.31 8.63 -8.50
CA LYS A 144 -4.47 8.71 -7.61
C LYS A 144 -5.62 7.97 -8.30
N LEU A 145 -5.96 6.79 -7.79
CA LEU A 145 -6.89 5.88 -8.46
C LEU A 145 -8.19 5.74 -7.68
N LYS A 146 -9.24 5.26 -8.37
CA LYS A 146 -10.52 4.93 -7.76
C LYS A 146 -10.35 3.89 -6.66
N SER A 147 -11.24 3.94 -5.67
CA SER A 147 -11.23 2.93 -4.63
C SER A 147 -11.47 1.53 -5.20
N GLY A 148 -10.69 0.57 -4.72
CA GLY A 148 -10.67 -0.81 -5.20
C GLY A 148 -9.67 -1.07 -6.31
N ASP A 149 -9.13 -0.03 -6.96
CA ASP A 149 -8.07 -0.18 -7.94
C ASP A 149 -6.70 -0.34 -7.26
N ALA A 150 -5.75 -0.90 -7.99
CA ALA A 150 -4.37 -1.03 -7.54
C ALA A 150 -3.36 -0.47 -8.56
N ILE A 151 -2.21 -0.05 -8.06
CA ILE A 151 -1.04 0.27 -8.87
C ILE A 151 0.13 -0.64 -8.48
N LEU A 152 0.78 -1.23 -9.48
CA LEU A 152 1.96 -2.08 -9.34
C LEU A 152 3.18 -1.39 -9.97
N TYR A 153 4.30 -1.35 -9.24
CA TYR A 153 5.54 -0.71 -9.69
C TYR A 153 6.78 -1.39 -9.05
N PRO A 154 8.01 -1.17 -9.54
CA PRO A 154 9.20 -1.81 -8.98
C PRO A 154 9.51 -1.21 -7.60
N SER A 155 9.80 -2.04 -6.60
CA SER A 155 10.15 -1.54 -5.25
C SER A 155 11.44 -0.72 -5.22
N THR A 156 12.26 -0.81 -6.27
CA THR A 156 13.49 -0.02 -6.44
C THR A 156 13.24 1.42 -6.90
N SER A 157 12.02 1.78 -7.28
CA SER A 157 11.69 3.15 -7.70
C SER A 157 11.74 4.11 -6.51
N LEU A 158 12.32 5.29 -6.73
CA LEU A 158 12.17 6.41 -5.80
C LEU A 158 10.71 6.84 -5.83
N HIS A 159 10.07 6.93 -4.67
CA HIS A 159 8.67 7.30 -4.61
C HIS A 159 8.33 8.04 -3.33
N ARG A 160 7.18 8.71 -3.37
CA ARG A 160 6.61 9.46 -2.24
C ARG A 160 5.09 9.52 -2.33
N VAL A 161 4.45 9.78 -1.21
CA VAL A 161 3.04 10.19 -1.13
C VAL A 161 3.03 11.67 -0.76
N GLU A 162 2.47 12.50 -1.64
CA GLU A 162 2.30 13.93 -1.40
C GLU A 162 1.38 14.17 -0.18
N PRO A 163 1.48 15.33 0.49
CA PRO A 163 0.61 15.65 1.63
C PRO A 163 -0.89 15.56 1.28
N VAL A 164 -1.67 14.98 2.19
CA VAL A 164 -3.14 15.01 2.21
C VAL A 164 -3.65 16.06 3.19
#